data_AF-X0WZX8-F1
#
_entry.id   AF-X0WZX8-F1
#
_cell.length_a   1.000
_cell.length_b   1.000
_cell.length_c   1.000
_cell.angle_alpha   90.00
_cell.angle_beta   90.00
_cell.angle_gamma   90.00
#
_symmetry.space_group_name_H-M   'P 1'
#
loop_
_entity.id
_entity.type
_entity.pdbx_description
1 polymer ?
#
loop_
_entity_poly.entity_id
_entity_poly.type
_entity_poly.pdbx_seq_one_letter_code
_entity_poly.pdbx_strand_id
1 'polypeptide(L)'
;AGAAALALAVDPTLTVSQLRTGLLGTVDAVGGLSGKTVTGGRLNVGRLVESLSSEPTIPLPPSGLNASDGTTLGSVQISWGSSLFADSYTLWRSGTDDVSAAAVIADSLSTTSYQDLATDVNESYYYWVSATNELGTSPLSDSDSGFHSPSRSPNDAFVDAIILEGNQLAASGTNIDATEESGEPTHAGVGGGKSVWWTWTSPASGSVEINTVGSGFDTVLAVYQGSRVDDLTRITSNDDIDYG
;
A
#
# COMPACT_ATOMS: atom_id res chain seq x y z
N ALA A 1 9.19 -16.96 29.17
CA ALA A 1 10.10 -18.10 29.38
C ALA A 1 9.42 -19.46 29.21
N GLY A 2 8.24 -19.71 29.83
CA GLY A 2 7.63 -21.06 29.83
C GLY A 2 7.35 -21.69 28.46
N ALA A 3 6.69 -20.98 27.54
CA ALA A 3 6.31 -21.54 26.22
C ALA A 3 7.53 -21.86 25.33
N ALA A 4 8.51 -20.95 25.29
CA ALA A 4 9.75 -21.17 24.55
C ALA A 4 10.61 -22.30 25.15
N ALA A 5 10.67 -22.38 26.48
CA ALA A 5 11.38 -23.47 27.16
C ALA A 5 10.72 -24.83 26.91
N LEU A 6 9.38 -24.88 26.81
CA LEU A 6 8.65 -26.10 26.49
C LEU A 6 8.92 -26.55 25.04
N ALA A 7 8.93 -25.63 24.08
CA ALA A 7 9.28 -25.94 22.68
C ALA A 7 10.74 -26.42 22.55
N LEU A 8 11.69 -25.75 23.21
CA LEU A 8 13.11 -26.16 23.26
C LEU A 8 13.35 -27.50 23.97
N ALA A 9 12.45 -27.92 24.86
CA ALA A 9 12.52 -29.23 25.48
C ALA A 9 12.14 -30.36 24.51
N VAL A 10 11.35 -30.05 23.47
CA VAL A 10 10.95 -30.99 22.41
C VAL A 10 11.98 -31.00 21.30
N ASP A 11 12.37 -29.82 20.83
CA ASP A 11 13.45 -29.65 19.84
C ASP A 11 14.46 -28.60 20.34
N PRO A 12 15.62 -29.03 20.89
CA PRO A 12 16.63 -28.12 21.41
C PRO A 12 17.41 -27.40 20.30
N THR A 13 17.20 -27.74 19.02
CA THR A 13 17.90 -27.13 17.89
C THR A 13 17.21 -25.89 17.33
N LEU A 14 15.99 -25.59 17.81
CA LEU A 14 15.22 -24.44 17.34
C LEU A 14 15.97 -23.12 17.51
N THR A 15 16.09 -22.40 16.40
CA THR A 15 16.56 -21.01 16.41
C THR A 15 15.52 -20.09 17.06
N VAL A 16 15.96 -18.90 17.48
CA VAL A 16 15.06 -17.86 18.02
C VAL A 16 13.97 -17.49 17.01
N SER A 17 14.30 -17.50 15.71
CA SER A 17 13.34 -17.24 14.64
C SER A 17 12.27 -18.33 14.59
N GLN A 18 12.67 -19.60 14.53
CA GLN A 18 11.73 -20.73 14.50
C GLN A 18 10.88 -20.81 15.77
N LEU A 19 11.44 -20.50 16.94
CA LEU A 19 10.68 -20.37 18.19
C LEU A 19 9.62 -19.28 18.12
N ARG A 20 9.99 -18.10 17.62
CA ARG A 20 9.07 -16.97 17.47
C ARG A 20 7.96 -17.32 16.48
N THR A 21 8.33 -17.85 15.32
CA THR A 21 7.41 -18.30 14.28
C THR A 21 6.45 -19.36 14.80
N GLY A 22 6.96 -20.35 15.52
CA GLY A 22 6.14 -21.39 16.12
C GLY A 22 5.12 -20.84 17.10
N LEU A 23 5.58 -20.00 18.02
CA LEU A 23 4.70 -19.42 19.04
C LEU A 23 3.64 -18.48 18.42
N LEU A 24 4.00 -17.69 17.42
CA LEU A 24 3.07 -16.73 16.81
C LEU A 24 2.19 -17.36 15.71
N GLY A 25 2.63 -18.46 15.10
CA GLY A 25 1.92 -19.16 14.03
C GLY A 25 0.93 -20.22 14.52
N THR A 26 1.14 -20.79 15.72
CA THR A 26 0.21 -21.77 16.30
C THR A 26 -0.74 -21.11 17.30
N VAL A 27 -1.43 -20.06 16.88
CA VAL A 27 -2.45 -19.40 17.74
C VAL A 27 -3.84 -19.94 17.44
N ASP A 28 -4.70 -19.95 18.45
CA ASP A 28 -6.14 -20.10 18.24
C ASP A 28 -6.72 -18.72 17.94
N ALA A 29 -7.30 -18.55 16.76
CA ALA A 29 -7.94 -17.31 16.36
C ALA A 29 -9.08 -16.97 17.33
N VAL A 30 -9.17 -15.71 17.76
CA VAL A 30 -10.26 -15.22 18.60
C VAL A 30 -10.76 -13.94 17.97
N GLY A 31 -11.98 -13.96 17.43
CA GLY A 31 -12.53 -12.82 16.67
C GLY A 31 -12.42 -11.47 17.39
N GLY A 32 -12.58 -11.45 18.72
CA GLY A 32 -12.43 -10.23 19.53
C GLY A 32 -11.01 -9.66 19.64
N LEU A 33 -9.98 -10.42 19.23
CA LEU A 33 -8.55 -10.06 19.26
C LEU A 33 -7.97 -9.75 17.86
N SER A 34 -8.76 -9.94 16.80
CA SER A 34 -8.40 -9.54 15.45
C SER A 34 -8.11 -8.03 15.39
N GLY A 35 -7.01 -7.64 14.74
CA GLY A 35 -6.54 -6.25 14.67
C GLY A 35 -6.07 -5.63 16.01
N LYS A 36 -6.19 -6.36 17.13
CA LYS A 36 -5.79 -5.87 18.47
C LYS A 36 -4.51 -6.52 18.99
N THR A 37 -4.09 -7.62 18.37
CA THR A 37 -2.89 -8.39 18.72
C THR A 37 -2.18 -8.80 17.45
N VAL A 38 -0.86 -8.99 17.52
CA VAL A 38 -0.02 -9.37 16.36
C VAL A 38 -0.54 -10.61 15.64
N THR A 39 -1.15 -11.54 16.36
CA THR A 39 -1.59 -12.83 15.82
C THR A 39 -3.11 -12.95 15.71
N GLY A 40 -3.88 -11.92 16.08
CA GLY A 40 -5.35 -11.95 16.08
C GLY A 40 -5.98 -13.01 17.01
N GLY A 41 -5.22 -13.57 17.97
CA GLY A 41 -5.61 -14.80 18.67
C GLY A 41 -4.82 -15.10 19.94
N ARG A 42 -5.10 -16.25 20.54
CA ARG A 42 -4.45 -16.75 21.77
C ARG A 42 -3.32 -17.70 21.43
N LEU A 43 -2.17 -17.54 22.09
CA LEU A 43 -1.05 -18.48 22.01
C LEU A 43 -1.50 -19.93 22.32
N ASN A 44 -1.32 -20.87 21.40
CA ASN A 44 -1.56 -22.29 21.61
C ASN A 44 -0.24 -23.09 21.51
N VAL A 45 0.44 -23.21 22.65
CA VAL A 45 1.74 -23.91 22.76
C VAL A 45 1.60 -25.42 22.56
N GLY A 46 0.40 -25.98 22.79
CA GLY A 46 0.15 -27.41 22.56
C GLY A 46 0.29 -27.77 21.09
N ARG A 47 -0.28 -26.96 20.19
CA ARG A 47 -0.14 -27.15 18.74
C ARG A 47 1.30 -27.00 18.26
N LEU A 48 2.07 -26.09 18.87
CA LEU A 48 3.51 -25.98 18.61
C LEU A 48 4.25 -27.25 19.01
N VAL A 49 4.08 -27.71 20.25
CA VAL A 49 4.75 -28.92 20.76
C VAL A 49 4.41 -30.14 19.92
N GLU A 50 3.13 -30.29 19.54
CA GLU A 50 2.69 -31.39 18.68
C GLU A 50 3.39 -31.34 17.32
N SER A 51 3.49 -30.17 16.69
CA SER A 51 4.19 -29.99 15.40
C SER A 51 5.70 -30.23 15.45
N LEU A 52 6.34 -29.98 16.60
CA LEU A 52 7.77 -30.23 16.80
C LEU A 52 8.07 -31.70 17.10
N SER A 53 7.09 -32.43 17.64
CA SER A 53 7.23 -33.84 18.00
C SER A 53 6.91 -34.80 16.85
N SER A 54 6.35 -34.30 15.75
CA SER A 54 6.10 -35.07 14.53
C SER A 54 7.31 -35.07 13.59
N GLU A 55 7.47 -36.14 12.80
CA GLU A 55 8.41 -36.19 11.67
C GLU A 55 8.30 -34.92 10.81
N PRO A 56 9.41 -34.39 10.25
CA PRO A 56 9.39 -33.12 9.54
C PRO A 56 8.38 -33.18 8.39
N THR A 57 7.57 -32.13 8.29
CA THR A 57 6.48 -32.02 7.32
C THR A 57 6.67 -30.83 6.39
N ILE A 58 5.89 -30.79 5.31
CA ILE A 58 5.70 -29.53 4.58
C ILE A 58 5.25 -28.42 5.54
N PRO A 59 5.53 -27.14 5.23
CA PRO A 59 5.17 -26.02 6.12
C PRO A 59 3.66 -25.91 6.31
N LEU A 60 3.26 -25.24 7.40
CA LEU A 60 1.87 -24.81 7.55
C LEU A 60 1.56 -23.64 6.60
N PRO A 61 0.31 -23.47 6.14
CA PRO A 61 -0.07 -22.29 5.36
C PRO A 61 0.21 -21.02 6.18
N PRO A 62 0.73 -19.94 5.57
CA PRO A 62 0.88 -18.67 6.25
C PRO A 62 -0.48 -18.13 6.71
N SER A 63 -0.49 -17.37 7.80
CA SER A 63 -1.70 -16.81 8.41
C SER A 63 -1.61 -15.29 8.51
N GLY A 64 -2.75 -14.60 8.65
CA GLY A 64 -2.78 -13.15 8.80
C GLY A 64 -2.22 -12.40 7.58
N LEU A 65 -2.52 -12.91 6.38
CA LEU A 65 -2.29 -12.17 5.14
C LEU A 65 -3.09 -10.85 5.22
N ASN A 66 -2.41 -9.75 4.88
CA ASN A 66 -2.97 -8.41 4.86
C ASN A 66 -2.41 -7.67 3.64
N ALA A 67 -3.28 -7.27 2.72
CA ALA A 67 -3.00 -6.34 1.64
C ALA A 67 -3.56 -4.95 2.01
N SER A 68 -2.86 -3.87 1.66
CA SER A 68 -3.32 -2.53 2.00
C SER A 68 -4.60 -2.17 1.25
N ASP A 69 -5.61 -1.66 1.95
CA ASP A 69 -6.87 -1.17 1.36
C ASP A 69 -6.79 0.32 0.97
N GLY A 70 -5.92 0.66 0.01
CA GLY A 70 -5.75 2.04 -0.47
C GLY A 70 -5.03 2.98 0.51
N THR A 71 -4.56 2.46 1.65
CA THR A 71 -3.84 3.24 2.67
C THR A 71 -2.38 3.52 2.29
N THR A 72 -1.92 3.00 1.15
CA THR A 72 -0.55 3.11 0.69
C THR A 72 -0.50 3.60 -0.75
N LEU A 73 0.55 4.37 -1.06
CA LEU A 73 0.71 5.09 -2.30
C LEU A 73 1.53 4.26 -3.30
N GLY A 74 1.02 4.15 -4.54
CA GLY A 74 1.80 3.64 -5.68
C GLY A 74 2.09 2.14 -5.68
N SER A 75 1.65 1.41 -4.65
CA SER A 75 1.81 -0.04 -4.54
C SER A 75 0.81 -0.59 -3.55
N VAL A 76 0.44 -1.86 -3.70
CA VAL A 76 -0.25 -2.59 -2.64
C VAL A 76 0.80 -3.14 -1.69
N GLN A 77 0.80 -2.71 -0.43
CA GLN A 77 1.67 -3.26 0.61
C GLN A 77 1.06 -4.54 1.16
N ILE A 78 1.78 -5.65 1.00
CA ILE A 78 1.31 -6.98 1.40
C ILE A 78 2.20 -7.49 2.53
N SER A 79 1.59 -8.07 3.55
CA SER A 79 2.29 -8.69 4.68
C SER A 79 1.56 -9.95 5.14
N TRP A 80 2.29 -10.88 5.73
CA TRP A 80 1.71 -12.11 6.29
C TRP A 80 2.48 -12.58 7.52
N GLY A 81 1.90 -13.52 8.25
CA GLY A 81 2.54 -14.23 9.34
C GLY A 81 3.48 -15.32 8.83
N SER A 82 4.62 -15.49 9.49
CA SER A 82 5.57 -16.56 9.19
C SER A 82 4.99 -17.95 9.46
N SER A 83 5.28 -18.91 8.59
CA SER A 83 4.95 -20.33 8.77
C SER A 83 6.07 -21.13 9.43
N LEU A 84 5.69 -22.06 10.31
CA LEU A 84 6.62 -23.06 10.85
C LEU A 84 7.25 -23.89 9.73
N PHE A 85 8.55 -24.16 9.87
CA PHE A 85 9.36 -24.92 8.91
C PHE A 85 9.45 -24.34 7.50
N ALA A 86 9.06 -23.09 7.28
CA ALA A 86 9.16 -22.44 5.98
C ALA A 86 10.57 -21.88 5.73
N ASP A 87 11.13 -22.20 4.57
CA ASP A 87 12.38 -21.61 4.08
C ASP A 87 12.11 -20.41 3.15
N SER A 88 10.96 -20.42 2.47
CA SER A 88 10.54 -19.33 1.58
C SER A 88 9.03 -19.25 1.41
N TYR A 89 8.57 -18.16 0.78
CA TYR A 89 7.17 -17.92 0.43
C TYR A 89 7.01 -17.66 -1.08
N THR A 90 5.85 -18.04 -1.59
CA THR A 90 5.38 -17.64 -2.94
C THR A 90 4.11 -16.82 -2.77
N LEU A 91 3.95 -15.78 -3.57
CA LEU A 91 2.84 -14.83 -3.51
C LEU A 91 2.06 -14.87 -4.83
N TRP A 92 0.75 -14.99 -4.71
CA TRP A 92 -0.19 -15.05 -5.82
C TRP A 92 -1.11 -13.84 -5.81
N ARG A 93 -1.56 -13.44 -7.01
CA ARG A 93 -2.52 -12.35 -7.23
C ARG A 93 -3.57 -12.73 -8.25
N SER A 94 -4.81 -12.28 -8.03
CA SER A 94 -5.91 -12.35 -9.01
C SER A 94 -6.76 -11.08 -8.96
N GLY A 95 -7.49 -10.79 -10.05
CA GLY A 95 -8.53 -9.75 -10.06
C GLY A 95 -9.87 -10.20 -9.46
N THR A 96 -10.00 -11.48 -9.13
CA THR A 96 -11.19 -12.05 -8.49
C THR A 96 -10.77 -12.89 -7.29
N ASP A 97 -11.66 -13.08 -6.31
CA ASP A 97 -11.45 -14.00 -5.17
C ASP A 97 -11.58 -15.47 -5.59
N ASP A 98 -10.79 -15.86 -6.58
CA ASP A 98 -10.73 -17.20 -7.14
C ASP A 98 -9.28 -17.55 -7.42
N VAL A 99 -8.75 -18.46 -6.61
CA VAL A 99 -7.38 -18.95 -6.68
C VAL A 99 -7.05 -19.61 -8.02
N SER A 100 -8.05 -20.18 -8.72
CA SER A 100 -7.81 -20.83 -10.01
C SER A 100 -7.45 -19.83 -11.12
N ALA A 101 -7.79 -18.55 -10.93
CA ALA A 101 -7.43 -17.45 -11.81
C ALA A 101 -6.14 -16.72 -11.36
N ALA A 102 -5.56 -17.10 -10.23
CA ALA A 102 -4.42 -16.39 -9.65
C ALA A 102 -3.09 -16.72 -10.36
N ALA A 103 -2.27 -15.69 -10.55
CA ALA A 103 -0.92 -15.79 -11.08
C ALA A 103 0.12 -15.58 -9.97
N VAL A 104 1.26 -16.26 -10.07
CA VAL A 104 2.41 -15.98 -9.20
C VAL A 104 2.99 -14.62 -9.57
N ILE A 105 3.12 -13.73 -8.58
CA ILE A 105 3.73 -12.39 -8.76
C ILE A 105 5.11 -12.29 -8.11
N ALA A 106 5.41 -13.14 -7.14
CA ALA A 106 6.72 -13.26 -6.53
C ALA A 106 6.91 -14.67 -5.95
N ASP A 107 8.13 -15.19 -5.99
CA ASP A 107 8.50 -16.49 -5.44
C ASP A 107 9.80 -16.40 -4.62
N SER A 108 10.14 -17.50 -3.95
CA SER A 108 11.38 -17.63 -3.17
C SER A 108 11.62 -16.50 -2.15
N LEU A 109 10.54 -15.88 -1.65
CA LEU A 109 10.62 -14.76 -0.73
C LEU A 109 11.09 -15.24 0.65
N SER A 110 12.15 -14.63 1.18
CA SER A 110 12.65 -14.90 2.54
C SER A 110 12.07 -13.95 3.60
N THR A 111 11.32 -12.94 3.16
CA THR A 111 10.60 -11.97 4.00
C THR A 111 9.11 -12.31 4.06
N THR A 112 8.43 -11.75 5.05
CA THR A 112 6.97 -11.88 5.20
C THR A 112 6.22 -10.61 4.79
N SER A 113 6.74 -9.94 3.77
CA SER A 113 6.20 -8.71 3.21
C SER A 113 6.63 -8.52 1.76
N TYR A 114 5.78 -7.87 0.95
CA TYR A 114 6.01 -7.57 -0.45
C TYR A 114 5.31 -6.26 -0.87
N GLN A 115 5.83 -5.59 -1.90
CA GLN A 115 5.20 -4.40 -2.48
C GLN A 115 4.83 -4.70 -3.93
N ASP A 116 3.52 -4.73 -4.23
CA ASP A 116 3.05 -4.95 -5.58
C ASP A 116 2.84 -3.63 -6.32
N LEU A 117 3.78 -3.32 -7.22
CA LEU A 117 3.81 -2.13 -8.07
C LEU A 117 3.07 -2.32 -9.40
N ALA A 118 2.62 -3.54 -9.72
CA ALA A 118 2.09 -3.91 -11.04
C ALA A 118 0.56 -4.03 -11.04
N THR A 119 -0.10 -3.28 -10.17
CA THR A 119 -1.56 -3.23 -10.05
C THR A 119 -2.09 -1.96 -10.69
N ASP A 120 -3.35 -1.99 -11.14
CA ASP A 120 -4.05 -0.80 -11.56
C ASP A 120 -4.52 0.03 -10.36
N VAL A 121 -4.53 1.35 -10.51
CA VAL A 121 -4.90 2.29 -9.45
C VAL A 121 -6.37 2.15 -9.07
N ASN A 122 -6.67 2.15 -7.77
CA ASN A 122 -8.02 1.99 -7.21
C ASN A 122 -8.74 0.69 -7.63
N GLU A 123 -8.01 -0.26 -8.19
CA GLU A 123 -8.53 -1.59 -8.52
C GLU A 123 -8.16 -2.57 -7.41
N SER A 124 -9.16 -3.30 -6.92
CA SER A 124 -8.96 -4.33 -5.89
C SER A 124 -8.44 -5.61 -6.51
N TYR A 125 -7.33 -6.10 -5.95
CA TYR A 125 -6.80 -7.42 -6.25
C TYR A 125 -6.88 -8.30 -5.00
N TYR A 126 -6.98 -9.60 -5.22
CA TYR A 126 -6.96 -10.63 -4.19
C TYR A 126 -5.60 -11.31 -4.18
N TYR A 127 -5.09 -11.56 -2.98
CA TYR A 127 -3.78 -12.14 -2.75
C TYR A 127 -3.87 -13.44 -1.96
N TRP A 128 -2.93 -14.33 -2.22
CA TRP A 128 -2.72 -15.54 -1.43
C TRP A 128 -1.23 -15.77 -1.27
N VAL A 129 -0.83 -16.45 -0.19
CA VAL A 129 0.56 -16.81 0.05
C VAL A 129 0.65 -18.27 0.49
N SER A 130 1.73 -18.93 0.15
CA SER A 130 2.08 -20.28 0.63
C SER A 130 3.53 -20.31 1.06
N ALA A 131 3.87 -21.31 1.85
CA ALA A 131 5.20 -21.52 2.39
C ALA A 131 5.81 -22.80 1.81
N THR A 132 7.11 -22.77 1.53
CA THR A 132 7.86 -23.90 0.97
C THR A 132 9.09 -24.23 1.80
N ASN A 133 9.40 -25.51 1.90
CA ASN A 133 10.67 -26.05 2.39
C ASN A 133 11.13 -27.22 1.51
N GLU A 134 12.23 -27.87 1.89
CA GLU A 134 12.79 -29.02 1.14
C GLU A 134 11.81 -30.20 0.99
N LEU A 135 10.83 -30.33 1.88
CA LEU A 135 9.83 -31.42 1.83
C LEU A 135 8.63 -31.09 0.93
N GLY A 136 8.40 -29.81 0.65
CA GLY A 136 7.34 -29.37 -0.26
C GLY A 136 6.68 -28.05 0.14
N THR A 137 5.51 -27.82 -0.44
CA THR A 137 4.76 -26.56 -0.34
C THR A 137 3.48 -26.75 0.44
N SER A 138 3.17 -25.80 1.32
CA SER A 138 1.93 -25.75 2.08
C SER A 138 0.72 -25.53 1.17
N PRO A 139 -0.51 -25.77 1.68
CA PRO A 139 -1.69 -25.09 1.15
C PRO A 139 -1.52 -23.56 1.13
N LEU A 140 -2.36 -22.87 0.38
CA LEU A 140 -2.41 -21.40 0.39
C LEU A 140 -3.06 -20.90 1.69
N SER A 141 -2.72 -19.67 2.07
CA SER A 141 -3.42 -18.90 3.10
C SER A 141 -4.88 -18.65 2.71
N ASP A 142 -5.67 -18.13 3.65
CA ASP A 142 -6.89 -17.39 3.30
C ASP A 142 -6.53 -16.21 2.38
N SER A 143 -7.46 -15.81 1.50
CA SER A 143 -7.29 -14.60 0.70
C SER A 143 -7.40 -13.35 1.55
N ASP A 144 -6.75 -12.30 1.07
CA ASP A 144 -7.07 -10.93 1.47
C ASP A 144 -7.05 -10.03 0.24
N SER A 145 -7.94 -9.03 0.22
CA SER A 145 -8.00 -8.06 -0.87
C SER A 145 -7.23 -6.80 -0.53
N GLY A 146 -6.67 -6.14 -1.53
CA GLY A 146 -6.12 -4.81 -1.37
C GLY A 146 -6.04 -4.07 -2.70
N PHE A 147 -6.01 -2.75 -2.60
CA PHE A 147 -5.82 -1.83 -3.71
C PHE A 147 -4.84 -0.74 -3.29
N HIS A 148 -4.33 0.02 -4.24
CA HIS A 148 -3.50 1.18 -3.93
C HIS A 148 -4.13 2.42 -4.51
N SER A 149 -4.03 3.50 -3.73
CA SER A 149 -4.30 4.84 -4.23
C SER A 149 -3.16 5.24 -5.16
N PRO A 150 -3.41 6.15 -6.13
CA PRO A 150 -2.34 6.59 -7.01
C PRO A 150 -1.17 7.10 -6.16
N SER A 151 0.06 6.86 -6.63
CA SER A 151 1.29 7.25 -5.90
C SER A 151 1.34 8.72 -5.47
N ARG A 152 0.46 9.52 -6.07
CA ARG A 152 0.05 10.89 -5.81
C ARG A 152 -1.01 11.22 -6.86
N SER A 153 -1.71 12.34 -6.76
CA SER A 153 -2.31 12.89 -7.98
C SER A 153 -1.23 12.96 -9.07
N PRO A 154 -1.46 12.55 -10.34
CA PRO A 154 -0.40 12.48 -11.36
C PRO A 154 0.40 13.77 -11.53
N ASN A 155 -0.19 14.89 -11.10
CA ASN A 155 0.38 16.21 -11.10
C ASN A 155 0.54 16.84 -9.71
N ASP A 156 0.71 16.03 -8.67
CA ASP A 156 0.91 16.55 -7.32
C ASP A 156 2.28 17.20 -7.12
N ALA A 157 3.36 16.69 -7.74
CA ALA A 157 4.59 17.48 -7.78
C ALA A 157 4.47 18.50 -8.89
N PHE A 158 5.00 19.67 -8.58
CA PHE A 158 5.40 20.66 -9.54
C PHE A 158 6.23 20.09 -10.69
N VAL A 159 7.17 19.16 -10.41
CA VAL A 159 7.99 18.53 -11.47
C VAL A 159 7.19 17.61 -12.38
N ASP A 160 6.08 17.05 -11.89
CA ASP A 160 5.19 16.15 -12.63
C ASP A 160 3.93 16.88 -13.15
N ALA A 161 3.96 18.22 -13.20
CA ALA A 161 2.85 19.04 -13.66
C ALA A 161 2.34 18.58 -15.04
N ILE A 162 1.03 18.38 -15.16
CA ILE A 162 0.42 18.01 -16.46
C ILE A 162 0.61 19.16 -17.44
N ILE A 163 1.13 18.85 -18.62
CA ILE A 163 1.29 19.82 -19.71
C ILE A 163 -0.07 20.07 -20.34
N LEU A 164 -0.47 21.35 -20.37
CA LEU A 164 -1.58 21.83 -21.19
C LEU A 164 -1.02 22.37 -22.51
N GLU A 165 -1.52 21.85 -23.63
CA GLU A 165 -1.05 22.22 -24.96
C GLU A 165 -2.03 23.15 -25.69
N GLY A 166 -1.47 24.16 -26.36
CA GLY A 166 -2.22 25.08 -27.21
C GLY A 166 -3.38 25.76 -26.48
N ASN A 167 -4.58 25.62 -27.03
CA ASN A 167 -5.82 26.22 -26.53
C ASN A 167 -6.68 25.17 -25.79
N GLN A 168 -6.08 24.23 -25.07
CA GLN A 168 -6.86 23.27 -24.26
C GLN A 168 -7.88 24.02 -23.40
N LEU A 169 -9.17 23.67 -23.59
CA LEU A 169 -10.29 24.41 -23.00
C LEU A 169 -10.70 23.88 -21.62
N ALA A 170 -10.22 22.69 -21.23
CA ALA A 170 -10.52 22.08 -19.95
C ALA A 170 -9.44 21.06 -19.55
N ALA A 171 -9.24 20.95 -18.24
CA ALA A 171 -8.44 19.92 -17.58
C ALA A 171 -9.13 19.53 -16.27
N SER A 172 -8.86 18.33 -15.78
CA SER A 172 -9.35 17.85 -14.49
C SER A 172 -8.19 17.30 -13.66
N GLY A 173 -8.36 17.31 -12.34
CA GLY A 173 -7.41 16.79 -11.36
C GLY A 173 -8.11 16.48 -10.05
N THR A 174 -7.37 15.94 -9.08
CA THR A 174 -7.89 15.64 -7.74
C THR A 174 -6.89 16.04 -6.67
N ASN A 175 -7.35 16.65 -5.57
CA ASN A 175 -6.52 16.92 -4.40
C ASN A 175 -6.52 15.74 -3.40
N ILE A 176 -7.20 14.63 -3.71
CA ILE A 176 -7.16 13.42 -2.89
C ILE A 176 -5.71 12.92 -2.85
N ASP A 177 -5.19 12.78 -1.63
CA ASP A 177 -3.82 12.32 -1.35
C ASP A 177 -2.68 13.12 -2.00
N ALA A 178 -2.99 14.31 -2.53
CA ALA A 178 -2.01 15.33 -2.87
C ALA A 178 -1.25 15.81 -1.62
N THR A 179 -0.11 16.45 -1.79
CA THR A 179 0.79 16.91 -0.74
C THR A 179 1.06 18.41 -0.88
N GLU A 180 1.65 19.01 0.14
CA GLU A 180 2.23 20.35 0.07
C GLU A 180 3.74 20.16 -0.11
N GLU A 181 4.31 20.68 -1.19
CA GLU A 181 5.74 20.53 -1.46
C GLU A 181 6.58 21.51 -0.63
N SER A 182 7.79 21.10 -0.26
CA SER A 182 8.70 21.99 0.46
C SER A 182 9.11 23.17 -0.43
N GLY A 183 8.81 24.38 0.04
CA GLY A 183 9.08 25.62 -0.71
C GLY A 183 7.91 26.08 -1.59
N GLU A 184 6.81 25.33 -1.61
CA GLU A 184 5.57 25.73 -2.28
C GLU A 184 5.03 27.07 -1.78
N PRO A 185 4.65 28.00 -2.67
CA PRO A 185 4.02 29.25 -2.26
C PRO A 185 2.60 29.04 -1.73
N THR A 186 2.20 29.84 -0.75
CA THR A 186 0.80 29.89 -0.30
C THR A 186 -0.13 30.37 -1.42
N HIS A 187 -1.03 29.49 -1.87
CA HIS A 187 -1.97 29.75 -2.96
C HIS A 187 -3.08 30.70 -2.53
N ALA A 188 -3.24 31.83 -3.23
CA ALA A 188 -4.22 32.88 -2.92
C ALA A 188 -4.29 33.36 -1.45
N GLY A 189 -3.25 33.11 -0.64
CA GLY A 189 -3.27 33.41 0.80
C GLY A 189 -3.92 32.33 1.68
N VAL A 190 -4.35 31.22 1.10
CA VAL A 190 -4.83 30.02 1.79
C VAL A 190 -3.67 29.05 1.96
N GLY A 191 -3.25 28.81 3.21
CA GLY A 191 -2.13 27.92 3.56
C GLY A 191 -2.57 26.57 4.11
N GLY A 192 -1.64 25.60 4.11
CA GLY A 192 -1.88 24.25 4.64
C GLY A 192 -2.74 23.35 3.76
N GLY A 193 -2.83 23.67 2.46
CA GLY A 193 -3.59 22.93 1.46
C GLY A 193 -2.72 21.95 0.67
N LYS A 194 -3.37 20.94 0.08
CA LYS A 194 -2.76 20.04 -0.91
C LYS A 194 -2.89 20.68 -2.29
N SER A 195 -1.85 20.66 -3.12
CA SER A 195 -1.88 21.27 -4.45
C SER A 195 -1.74 20.24 -5.56
N VAL A 196 -2.14 20.65 -6.77
CA VAL A 196 -1.89 19.91 -7.99
C VAL A 196 -1.55 20.91 -9.09
N TRP A 197 -0.67 20.51 -10.00
CA TRP A 197 0.05 21.43 -10.89
C TRP A 197 -0.28 21.20 -12.36
N TRP A 198 -0.35 22.28 -13.11
CA TRP A 198 -0.36 22.26 -14.56
C TRP A 198 0.70 23.21 -15.08
N THR A 199 1.34 22.84 -16.18
CA THR A 199 2.24 23.72 -16.91
C THR A 199 1.64 24.04 -18.27
N TRP A 200 1.70 25.30 -18.66
CA TRP A 200 1.11 25.77 -19.91
C TRP A 200 2.02 26.80 -20.55
N THR A 201 2.25 26.63 -21.86
CA THR A 201 2.93 27.65 -22.67
C THR A 201 1.89 28.35 -23.53
N SER A 202 1.72 29.66 -23.31
CA SER A 202 0.80 30.48 -24.09
C SER A 202 1.16 30.44 -25.59
N PRO A 203 0.23 30.04 -26.48
CA PRO A 203 0.52 29.95 -27.91
C PRO A 203 0.61 31.32 -28.60
N ALA A 204 0.04 32.37 -28.01
CA ALA A 204 0.07 33.75 -28.52
C ALA A 204 -0.21 34.76 -27.40
N SER A 205 0.30 35.98 -27.54
CA SER A 205 -0.01 37.06 -26.58
C SER A 205 -1.50 37.40 -26.57
N GLY A 206 -2.09 37.48 -25.38
CA GLY A 206 -3.50 37.80 -25.19
C GLY A 206 -3.93 37.58 -23.74
N SER A 207 -5.20 37.89 -23.46
CA SER A 207 -5.82 37.55 -22.17
C SER A 207 -6.25 36.09 -22.16
N VAL A 208 -6.13 35.44 -21.00
CA VAL A 208 -6.63 34.09 -20.75
C VAL A 208 -7.53 34.14 -19.52
N GLU A 209 -8.64 33.40 -19.58
CA GLU A 209 -9.49 33.14 -18.42
C GLU A 209 -9.29 31.68 -18.01
N ILE A 210 -9.07 31.46 -16.73
CA ILE A 210 -8.98 30.14 -16.12
C ILE A 210 -9.95 30.14 -14.94
N ASN A 211 -10.84 29.17 -14.89
CA ASN A 211 -11.78 29.00 -13.80
C ASN A 211 -11.87 27.53 -13.41
N THR A 212 -12.40 27.29 -12.22
CA THR A 212 -12.60 25.97 -11.62
C THR A 212 -14.08 25.58 -11.57
N VAL A 213 -14.92 26.26 -12.39
CA VAL A 213 -16.37 26.06 -12.41
C VAL A 213 -16.67 24.59 -12.74
N GLY A 214 -17.52 23.98 -11.92
CA GLY A 214 -17.87 22.56 -12.01
C GLY A 214 -17.12 21.65 -11.01
N SER A 215 -16.21 22.20 -10.21
CA SER A 215 -15.57 21.47 -9.10
C SER A 215 -16.58 21.14 -7.99
N GLY A 216 -16.41 19.99 -7.34
CA GLY A 216 -17.29 19.51 -6.27
C GLY A 216 -16.94 20.02 -4.87
N PHE A 217 -16.00 20.96 -4.75
CA PHE A 217 -15.46 21.50 -3.50
C PHE A 217 -15.05 22.97 -3.68
N ASP A 218 -14.76 23.65 -2.58
CA ASP A 218 -14.26 25.03 -2.57
C ASP A 218 -12.80 25.09 -3.05
N THR A 219 -12.54 25.82 -4.14
CA THR A 219 -11.28 25.73 -4.87
C THR A 219 -10.42 26.96 -4.71
N VAL A 220 -9.13 26.76 -4.46
CA VAL A 220 -8.12 27.81 -4.56
C VAL A 220 -7.31 27.64 -5.84
N LEU A 221 -7.13 28.72 -6.61
CA LEU A 221 -6.40 28.73 -7.87
C LEU A 221 -5.31 29.81 -7.85
N ALA A 222 -4.10 29.48 -8.31
CA ALA A 222 -3.03 30.45 -8.51
C ALA A 222 -2.24 30.13 -9.78
N VAL A 223 -1.81 31.19 -10.49
CA VAL A 223 -0.98 31.11 -11.69
C VAL A 223 0.39 31.67 -11.36
N TYR A 224 1.43 30.90 -11.68
CA TYR A 224 2.82 31.25 -11.41
C TYR A 224 3.67 31.25 -12.69
N GLN A 225 4.77 32.00 -12.65
CA GLN A 225 5.89 31.89 -13.57
C GLN A 225 7.13 31.41 -12.81
N GLY A 226 7.85 30.44 -13.38
CA GLY A 226 9.06 29.88 -12.81
C GLY A 226 9.25 28.43 -13.25
N SER A 227 10.40 27.85 -12.95
CA SER A 227 10.74 26.46 -13.32
C SER A 227 11.08 25.58 -12.11
N ARG A 228 10.89 26.09 -10.88
CA ARG A 228 11.11 25.38 -9.63
C ARG A 228 10.06 25.80 -8.62
N VAL A 229 9.54 24.84 -7.84
CA VAL A 229 8.49 25.08 -6.83
C VAL A 229 8.92 26.10 -5.76
N ASP A 230 10.21 26.09 -5.41
CA ASP A 230 10.82 26.97 -4.41
C ASP A 230 11.19 28.38 -4.93
N ASP A 231 10.92 28.67 -6.21
CA ASP A 231 11.26 29.93 -6.88
C ASP A 231 10.17 30.37 -7.88
N LEU A 232 8.90 30.26 -7.46
CA LEU A 232 7.74 30.67 -8.24
C LEU A 232 7.37 32.13 -8.00
N THR A 233 7.19 32.88 -9.09
CA THR A 233 6.62 34.23 -9.05
C THR A 233 5.13 34.18 -9.39
N ARG A 234 4.27 34.54 -8.44
CA ARG A 234 2.80 34.57 -8.67
C ARG A 234 2.43 35.68 -9.65
N ILE A 235 1.69 35.32 -10.70
CA ILE A 235 1.09 36.25 -11.67
C ILE A 235 -0.26 36.74 -11.15
N THR A 236 -1.15 35.79 -10.80
CA THR A 236 -2.48 36.06 -10.28
C THR A 236 -2.98 34.87 -9.46
N SER A 237 -4.03 35.06 -8.67
CA SER A 237 -4.67 34.01 -7.88
C SER A 237 -6.08 34.39 -7.49
N ASN A 238 -6.90 33.39 -7.19
CA ASN A 238 -8.27 33.54 -6.77
C ASN A 238 -8.68 32.38 -5.85
N ASP A 239 -9.47 32.64 -4.82
CA ASP A 239 -10.03 31.61 -3.92
C ASP A 239 -11.56 31.48 -4.03
N ASP A 240 -12.28 32.55 -4.36
CA ASP A 240 -13.74 32.53 -4.43
C ASP A 240 -14.25 33.01 -5.79
N ILE A 241 -15.40 32.51 -6.24
CA ILE A 241 -16.04 33.04 -7.43
C ILE A 241 -16.81 34.31 -7.05
N ASP A 242 -16.40 35.46 -7.57
CA ASP A 242 -17.18 36.69 -7.41
C ASP A 242 -18.55 36.50 -8.08
N TYR A 243 -19.61 36.43 -7.28
CA TYR A 243 -20.99 36.54 -7.76
C TYR A 243 -21.26 38.00 -8.17
N GLY A 244 -20.75 38.39 -9.33
CA GLY A 244 -21.09 39.65 -10.02
C GLY A 244 -22.39 39.54 -10.81
#